data_AF-A0A5J4Q7R0-F1
#
_entry.id   AF-A0A5J4Q7R0-F1
#
_cell.length_a   1.000
_cell.length_b   1.000
_cell.length_c   1.000
_cell.angle_alpha   90.00
_cell.angle_beta   90.00
_cell.angle_gamma   90.00
#
_symmetry.space_group_name_H-M   'P 1'
#
loop_
_entity.id
_entity.type
_entity.pdbx_description
1 polymer ?
#
loop_
_entity_poly.entity_id
_entity_poly.type
_entity_poly.pdbx_seq_one_letter_code
_entity_poly.pdbx_strand_id
1 'polypeptide(L)'
;QGASIYSASKIARDEFPDYDVTVRGSVSIGRRLMDPLAELVKIDAKSIGVGQYQHDVDQGKLKKSLDQTVENCVNLVGVNLNTASGHLLTYISGLGPQLAQNIVNYRAENGAFASRKELMKVPRMGAKAYEQCAGFLRIPQAVNLLDNTAVHPESYCIVEQMAKDLGCTVAELITNKELRLKIDKQKYITPTVGLPTLNDIMQELDKPGRDPRDTIKVFEFDPNVHDIGDLKEGMILPGIVGNITNFGAFVDIGIKENGLVHLSQLADRYISDPTEVVSIHQHVQVKILSIDMERKRIQLSMVGVEQKI
;
A
#
# COMPACT_ATOMS: atom_id res chain seq x y z
N GLN A 1 -7.22 -13.43 4.45
CA GLN A 1 -7.75 -14.45 3.51
C GLN A 1 -6.69 -14.86 2.48
N GLY A 2 -6.59 -16.14 2.09
CA GLY A 2 -5.61 -16.62 1.09
C GLY A 2 -4.31 -17.21 1.64
N ALA A 3 -4.05 -17.13 2.95
CA ALA A 3 -2.88 -17.77 3.58
C ALA A 3 -2.91 -19.31 3.43
N SER A 4 -4.11 -19.92 3.48
CA SER A 4 -4.32 -21.34 3.20
C SER A 4 -3.91 -21.71 1.77
N ILE A 5 -4.32 -20.92 0.78
CA ILE A 5 -3.93 -21.10 -0.63
C ILE A 5 -2.41 -21.01 -0.79
N TYR A 6 -1.77 -19.99 -0.21
CA TYR A 6 -0.32 -19.87 -0.21
C TYR A 6 0.35 -21.10 0.40
N SER A 7 -0.07 -21.52 1.60
CA SER A 7 0.58 -22.59 2.36
C SER A 7 0.62 -23.95 1.66
N ALA A 8 -0.37 -24.23 0.81
CA ALA A 8 -0.46 -25.45 0.00
C ALA A 8 0.20 -25.30 -1.40
N SER A 9 0.58 -24.08 -1.78
CA SER A 9 1.15 -23.78 -3.10
C SER A 9 2.52 -24.44 -3.29
N LYS A 10 2.96 -24.52 -4.56
CA LYS A 10 4.33 -24.91 -4.87
C LYS A 10 5.34 -23.88 -4.33
N ILE A 11 5.00 -22.59 -4.42
CA ILE A 11 5.85 -21.48 -3.96
C ILE A 11 6.19 -21.61 -2.49
N ALA A 12 5.19 -21.86 -1.63
CA ALA A 12 5.43 -22.02 -0.20
C ALA A 12 6.23 -23.29 0.14
N ARG A 13 6.09 -24.35 -0.67
CA ARG A 13 6.91 -25.57 -0.55
C ARG A 13 8.36 -25.33 -0.95
N ASP A 14 8.58 -24.53 -1.99
CA ASP A 14 9.93 -24.18 -2.46
C ASP A 14 10.61 -23.19 -1.47
N GLU A 15 9.86 -22.23 -0.90
CA GLU A 15 10.38 -21.29 0.11
C GLU A 15 10.63 -21.96 1.47
N PHE A 16 9.79 -22.93 1.84
CA PHE A 16 9.81 -23.58 3.16
C PHE A 16 9.64 -25.11 3.06
N PRO A 17 10.62 -25.85 2.51
CA PRO A 17 10.49 -27.29 2.27
C PRO A 17 10.21 -28.09 3.53
N ASP A 18 10.90 -27.73 4.63
CA ASP A 18 10.93 -28.50 5.88
C ASP A 18 9.77 -28.18 6.85
N TYR A 19 8.93 -27.18 6.52
CA TYR A 19 7.83 -26.76 7.37
C TYR A 19 6.49 -27.33 6.91
N ASP A 20 5.59 -27.63 7.85
CA ASP A 20 4.24 -28.06 7.50
C ASP A 20 3.36 -26.89 7.01
N VAL A 21 2.17 -27.25 6.52
CA VAL A 21 1.21 -26.31 5.92
C VAL A 21 0.78 -25.22 6.93
N THR A 22 0.62 -25.57 8.20
CA THR A 22 0.19 -24.61 9.25
C THR A 22 1.25 -23.55 9.47
N VAL A 23 2.52 -23.96 9.60
CA VAL A 23 3.64 -23.03 9.82
C VAL A 23 3.81 -22.10 8.62
N ARG A 24 3.74 -22.64 7.39
CA ARG A 24 3.78 -21.81 6.17
C ARG A 24 2.64 -20.77 6.14
N GLY A 25 1.45 -21.16 6.57
CA GLY A 25 0.30 -20.25 6.70
C GLY A 25 0.58 -19.11 7.68
N SER A 26 1.12 -19.42 8.85
CA SER A 26 1.49 -18.43 9.87
C SER A 26 2.57 -17.46 9.37
N VAL A 27 3.57 -17.95 8.65
CA VAL A 27 4.60 -17.09 8.04
C VAL A 27 3.98 -16.11 7.05
N SER A 28 3.04 -16.55 6.21
CA SER A 28 2.35 -15.67 5.26
C SER A 28 1.55 -14.57 5.95
N ILE A 29 0.91 -14.89 7.09
CA ILE A 29 0.18 -13.89 7.88
C ILE A 29 1.15 -12.81 8.41
N GLY A 30 2.29 -13.23 8.99
CA GLY A 30 3.30 -12.30 9.49
C GLY A 30 3.90 -11.42 8.39
N ARG A 31 4.23 -12.00 7.23
CA ARG A 31 4.76 -11.26 6.08
C ARG A 31 3.75 -10.27 5.51
N ARG A 32 2.48 -10.63 5.48
CA ARG A 32 1.42 -9.73 5.00
C ARG A 32 1.22 -8.52 5.91
N LEU A 33 1.44 -8.67 7.22
CA LEU A 33 1.41 -7.54 8.13
C LEU A 33 2.56 -6.55 7.84
N MET A 34 3.74 -7.07 7.48
CA MET A 34 4.89 -6.23 7.14
C MET A 34 4.75 -5.55 5.77
N ASP A 35 4.38 -6.31 4.74
CA ASP A 35 4.13 -5.79 3.39
C ASP A 35 3.03 -6.60 2.70
N PRO A 36 1.77 -6.11 2.72
CA PRO A 36 0.66 -6.83 2.10
C PRO A 36 0.88 -7.08 0.60
N LEU A 37 1.45 -6.11 -0.11
CA LEU A 37 1.61 -6.18 -1.55
C LEU A 37 2.62 -7.28 -1.92
N ALA A 38 3.79 -7.28 -1.29
CA ALA A 38 4.86 -8.24 -1.57
C ALA A 38 4.47 -9.70 -1.27
N GLU A 39 3.56 -9.92 -0.33
CA GLU A 39 3.11 -11.26 0.04
C GLU A 39 1.86 -11.70 -0.76
N LEU A 40 0.91 -10.81 -1.04
CA LEU A 40 -0.32 -11.16 -1.78
C LEU A 40 -0.06 -11.51 -3.25
N VAL A 41 0.95 -10.90 -3.89
CA VAL A 41 1.35 -11.21 -5.27
C VAL A 41 1.84 -12.65 -5.48
N LYS A 42 2.14 -13.38 -4.40
CA LYS A 42 2.53 -14.79 -4.47
C LYS A 42 1.34 -15.73 -4.62
N ILE A 43 0.13 -15.22 -4.43
CA ILE A 43 -1.12 -15.98 -4.51
C ILE A 43 -1.78 -15.64 -5.84
N ASP A 44 -2.37 -16.65 -6.49
CA ASP A 44 -3.21 -16.40 -7.67
C ASP A 44 -4.34 -15.43 -7.31
N ALA A 45 -4.45 -14.31 -8.03
CA ALA A 45 -5.29 -13.19 -7.64
C ALA A 45 -6.76 -13.61 -7.50
N LYS A 46 -7.26 -14.51 -8.36
CA LYS A 46 -8.62 -15.08 -8.28
C LYS A 46 -8.85 -16.02 -7.08
N SER A 47 -7.80 -16.38 -6.35
CA SER A 47 -7.88 -17.19 -5.13
C SER A 47 -7.84 -16.33 -3.87
N ILE A 48 -7.61 -15.02 -4.02
CA ILE A 48 -7.84 -14.05 -2.96
C ILE A 48 -9.36 -13.83 -2.90
N GLY A 49 -9.98 -14.19 -1.78
CA GLY A 49 -11.40 -13.95 -1.56
C GLY A 49 -11.67 -12.44 -1.53
N VAL A 50 -12.30 -11.92 -2.57
CA VAL A 50 -12.67 -10.51 -2.72
C VAL A 50 -14.18 -10.29 -2.81
N GLY A 51 -14.97 -11.36 -2.86
CA GLY A 51 -16.44 -11.27 -2.86
C GLY A 51 -17.14 -12.59 -2.57
N GLN A 52 -18.41 -12.51 -2.17
CA GLN A 52 -19.22 -13.65 -1.74
C GLN A 52 -19.46 -14.68 -2.87
N TYR A 53 -19.81 -14.21 -4.06
CA TYR A 53 -20.16 -15.04 -5.22
C TYR A 53 -19.04 -15.12 -6.26
N GLN A 54 -17.78 -14.99 -5.81
CA GLN A 54 -16.60 -14.99 -6.69
C GLN A 54 -16.43 -16.27 -7.50
N HIS A 55 -16.96 -17.39 -7.00
CA HIS A 55 -16.93 -18.67 -7.72
C HIS A 55 -18.03 -18.81 -8.78
N ASP A 56 -19.07 -17.97 -8.70
CA ASP A 56 -20.24 -18.04 -9.58
C ASP A 56 -20.12 -17.14 -10.83
N VAL A 57 -19.05 -16.33 -10.90
CA VAL A 57 -18.76 -15.47 -12.06
C VAL A 57 -17.86 -16.16 -13.07
N ASP A 58 -17.75 -15.57 -14.27
CA ASP A 58 -16.81 -15.99 -15.31
C ASP A 58 -15.37 -15.91 -14.79
N GLN A 59 -14.75 -17.08 -14.60
CA GLN A 59 -13.41 -17.20 -14.01
C GLN A 59 -12.30 -16.64 -14.90
N GLY A 60 -12.49 -16.63 -16.23
CA GLY A 60 -11.52 -16.07 -17.16
C GLY A 60 -11.50 -14.55 -17.09
N LYS A 61 -12.68 -13.92 -17.09
CA LYS A 61 -12.82 -12.46 -16.95
C LYS A 61 -12.40 -11.99 -15.56
N LEU A 62 -12.78 -12.72 -14.51
CA LEU A 62 -12.37 -12.43 -13.14
C LEU A 62 -10.85 -12.41 -13.02
N LYS A 63 -10.18 -13.49 -13.48
CA LYS A 63 -8.72 -13.58 -13.43
C LYS A 63 -8.07 -12.40 -14.14
N LYS A 64 -8.48 -12.10 -15.38
CA LYS A 64 -7.92 -10.97 -16.15
C LYS A 64 -8.09 -9.63 -15.42
N SER A 65 -9.26 -9.38 -14.83
CA SER A 65 -9.53 -8.15 -14.10
C SER A 65 -8.67 -8.02 -12.83
N LEU A 66 -8.51 -9.12 -12.08
CA LEU A 66 -7.71 -9.13 -10.87
C LEU A 66 -6.22 -9.03 -11.18
N ASP A 67 -5.73 -9.73 -12.20
CA ASP A 67 -4.33 -9.62 -12.66
C ASP A 67 -3.99 -8.18 -13.07
N GLN A 68 -4.89 -7.49 -13.79
CA GLN A 68 -4.71 -6.07 -14.13
C GLN A 68 -4.69 -5.18 -12.89
N THR A 69 -5.52 -5.49 -11.88
CA THR A 69 -5.54 -4.74 -10.62
C THR A 69 -4.21 -4.89 -9.88
N VAL A 70 -3.69 -6.12 -9.83
CA VAL A 70 -2.37 -6.41 -9.22
C VAL A 70 -1.26 -5.67 -9.97
N GLU A 71 -1.25 -5.72 -11.30
CA GLU A 71 -0.28 -4.97 -12.12
C GLU A 71 -0.35 -3.47 -11.83
N ASN A 72 -1.54 -2.88 -11.80
CA ASN A 72 -1.72 -1.45 -11.50
C ASN A 72 -1.18 -1.11 -10.10
N CYS A 73 -1.49 -1.91 -9.08
CA CYS A 73 -0.99 -1.69 -7.71
C CYS A 73 0.53 -1.79 -7.62
N VAL A 74 1.13 -2.81 -8.24
CA VAL A 74 2.59 -3.02 -8.21
C VAL A 74 3.33 -1.88 -8.91
N ASN A 75 2.88 -1.47 -10.09
CA ASN A 75 3.52 -0.39 -10.83
C ASN A 75 3.29 0.99 -10.19
N LEU A 76 2.13 1.22 -9.56
CA LEU A 76 1.87 2.45 -8.81
C LEU A 76 2.81 2.59 -7.59
N VAL A 77 3.00 1.52 -6.82
CA VAL A 77 3.90 1.53 -5.67
C VAL A 77 5.37 1.59 -6.11
N GLY A 78 5.71 0.91 -7.20
CA GLY A 78 7.09 0.69 -7.62
C GLY A 78 7.78 -0.35 -6.75
N VAL A 79 8.88 -0.92 -7.25
CA VAL A 79 9.56 -2.03 -6.56
C VAL A 79 11.06 -1.80 -6.48
N ASN A 80 11.65 -2.20 -5.36
CA ASN A 80 13.10 -2.17 -5.21
C ASN A 80 13.73 -3.31 -6.00
N LEU A 81 14.51 -2.99 -7.03
CA LEU A 81 15.13 -3.95 -7.94
C LEU A 81 16.05 -4.96 -7.20
N ASN A 82 16.71 -4.51 -6.15
CA ASN A 82 17.70 -5.30 -5.42
C ASN A 82 17.10 -6.22 -4.36
N THR A 83 15.85 -6.00 -3.94
CA THR A 83 15.19 -6.82 -2.91
C THR A 83 13.92 -7.53 -3.38
N ALA A 84 13.32 -7.09 -4.48
CA ALA A 84 12.09 -7.68 -5.00
C ALA A 84 12.25 -9.18 -5.31
N SER A 85 11.17 -9.92 -5.06
CA SER A 85 11.04 -11.33 -5.43
C SER A 85 10.73 -11.46 -6.93
N GLY A 86 11.01 -12.63 -7.51
CA GLY A 86 10.64 -12.91 -8.92
C GLY A 86 9.13 -12.82 -9.16
N HIS A 87 8.31 -13.17 -8.17
CA HIS A 87 6.85 -13.02 -8.26
C HIS A 87 6.42 -11.57 -8.34
N LEU A 88 6.98 -10.70 -7.50
CA LEU A 88 6.67 -9.27 -7.54
C LEU A 88 7.13 -8.62 -8.85
N LEU A 89 8.33 -8.97 -9.33
CA LEU A 89 8.87 -8.49 -10.61
C LEU A 89 8.04 -8.94 -11.82
N THR A 90 7.32 -10.06 -11.72
CA THR A 90 6.47 -10.56 -12.82
C THR A 90 5.36 -9.58 -13.19
N TYR A 91 4.87 -8.81 -12.20
CA TYR A 91 3.79 -7.82 -12.37
C TYR A 91 4.30 -6.42 -12.74
N ILE A 92 5.61 -6.23 -12.91
CA ILE A 92 6.15 -4.98 -13.44
C ILE A 92 5.92 -4.93 -14.95
N SER A 93 5.49 -3.77 -15.43
CA SER A 93 5.25 -3.52 -16.85
C SER A 93 6.45 -3.95 -17.69
N GLY A 94 6.21 -4.82 -18.67
CA GLY A 94 7.22 -5.28 -19.63
C GLY A 94 8.13 -6.43 -19.19
N LEU A 95 8.05 -6.95 -17.96
CA LEU A 95 8.92 -8.05 -17.50
C LEU A 95 8.32 -9.45 -17.72
N GLY A 96 7.15 -9.72 -17.13
CA GLY A 96 6.60 -11.08 -17.08
C GLY A 96 7.52 -12.11 -16.39
N PRO A 97 7.14 -13.40 -16.40
CA PRO A 97 7.80 -14.41 -15.55
C PRO A 97 9.26 -14.68 -15.90
N GLN A 98 9.58 -14.68 -17.19
CA GLN A 98 10.93 -15.04 -17.66
C GLN A 98 11.95 -13.94 -17.37
N LEU A 99 11.65 -12.68 -17.66
CA LEU A 99 12.58 -11.58 -17.36
C LEU A 99 12.69 -11.36 -15.85
N ALA A 100 11.60 -11.51 -15.11
CA ALA A 100 11.63 -11.46 -13.65
C ALA A 100 12.62 -12.48 -13.07
N GLN A 101 12.61 -13.74 -13.54
CA GLN A 101 13.58 -14.73 -13.10
C GLN A 101 15.01 -14.39 -13.55
N ASN A 102 15.20 -13.90 -14.76
CA ASN A 102 16.52 -13.50 -15.26
C ASN A 102 17.13 -12.36 -14.43
N ILE A 103 16.32 -11.40 -13.98
CA ILE A 103 16.77 -10.32 -13.10
C ILE A 103 17.24 -10.89 -11.75
N VAL A 104 16.48 -11.80 -11.15
CA VAL A 104 16.87 -12.45 -9.89
C VAL A 104 18.15 -13.25 -10.04
N ASN A 105 18.29 -14.01 -11.12
CA ASN A 105 19.50 -14.78 -11.42
C ASN A 105 20.70 -13.87 -11.64
N TYR A 106 20.55 -12.82 -12.45
CA TYR A 106 21.61 -11.85 -12.69
C TYR A 106 22.07 -11.19 -11.39
N ARG A 107 21.14 -10.82 -10.50
CA ARG A 107 21.44 -10.27 -9.17
C ARG A 107 22.19 -11.26 -8.27
N ALA A 108 21.84 -12.54 -8.34
CA ALA A 108 22.53 -13.59 -7.58
C ALA A 108 23.97 -13.82 -8.07
N GLU A 109 24.21 -13.69 -9.38
CA GLU A 109 25.51 -13.94 -10.00
C GLU A 109 26.45 -12.71 -9.96
N ASN A 110 25.91 -11.50 -10.17
CA ASN A 110 26.68 -10.27 -10.37
C ASN A 110 26.62 -9.32 -9.17
N GLY A 111 25.78 -9.60 -8.17
CA GLY A 111 25.51 -8.73 -7.03
C GLY A 111 24.40 -7.72 -7.30
N ALA A 112 24.28 -6.75 -6.40
CA ALA A 112 23.24 -5.72 -6.46
C ALA A 112 23.46 -4.75 -7.65
N PHE A 113 22.36 -4.33 -8.27
CA PHE A 113 22.36 -3.32 -9.32
C PHE A 113 22.73 -1.95 -8.74
N ALA A 114 23.69 -1.27 -9.37
CA ALA A 114 24.14 0.07 -8.99
C ALA A 114 23.43 1.17 -9.80
N SER A 115 22.88 0.83 -10.97
CA SER A 115 22.08 1.74 -11.79
C SER A 115 21.07 0.98 -12.64
N ARG A 116 19.96 1.65 -13.02
CA ARG A 116 18.96 1.09 -13.96
C ARG A 116 19.58 0.67 -15.28
N LYS A 117 20.62 1.36 -15.76
CA LYS A 117 21.30 1.02 -17.03
C LYS A 117 21.83 -0.41 -17.06
N GLU A 118 22.14 -0.98 -15.90
CA GLU A 118 22.62 -2.36 -15.79
C GLU A 118 21.53 -3.40 -16.10
N LEU A 119 20.25 -3.03 -16.07
CA LEU A 119 19.16 -3.90 -16.53
C LEU A 119 19.36 -4.36 -17.98
N MET A 120 19.97 -3.53 -18.82
CA MET A 120 20.29 -3.89 -20.21
C MET A 120 21.32 -5.03 -20.33
N LYS A 121 22.03 -5.36 -19.24
CA LYS A 121 22.95 -6.51 -19.18
C LYS A 121 22.23 -7.81 -18.83
N VAL A 122 20.97 -7.75 -18.37
CA VAL A 122 20.18 -8.92 -18.02
C VAL A 122 19.84 -9.72 -19.29
N PRO A 123 20.02 -11.05 -19.29
CA PRO A 123 19.69 -11.87 -20.44
C PRO A 123 18.24 -11.66 -20.92
N ARG A 124 18.08 -11.46 -22.24
CA ARG A 124 16.79 -11.21 -22.91
C ARG A 124 16.14 -9.85 -22.61
N MET A 125 16.80 -8.96 -21.87
CA MET A 125 16.34 -7.58 -21.71
C MET A 125 16.55 -6.80 -23.03
N GLY A 126 15.47 -6.47 -23.71
CA GLY A 126 15.47 -5.63 -24.91
C GLY A 126 15.18 -4.17 -24.59
N ALA A 127 15.48 -3.27 -25.54
CA ALA A 127 15.23 -1.82 -25.38
C ALA A 127 13.78 -1.49 -25.02
N LYS A 128 12.81 -2.16 -25.66
CA LYS A 128 11.38 -1.97 -25.36
C LYS A 128 10.99 -2.47 -23.96
N ALA A 129 11.52 -3.61 -23.54
CA ALA A 129 11.24 -4.12 -22.19
C ALA A 129 11.85 -3.19 -21.12
N TYR A 130 13.06 -2.69 -21.37
CA TYR A 130 13.71 -1.71 -20.52
C TYR A 130 12.90 -0.41 -20.42
N GLU A 131 12.47 0.15 -21.55
CA GLU A 131 11.62 1.35 -21.60
C GLU A 131 10.30 1.16 -20.83
N GLN A 132 9.68 -0.01 -20.91
CA GLN A 132 8.42 -0.25 -20.18
C GLN A 132 8.62 -0.44 -18.67
N CYS A 133 9.73 -1.04 -18.23
CA CYS A 133 9.93 -1.38 -16.83
C CYS A 133 10.71 -0.33 -16.02
N ALA A 134 11.60 0.44 -16.65
CA ALA A 134 12.63 1.20 -15.94
C ALA A 134 12.07 2.24 -14.96
N GLY A 135 10.92 2.85 -15.27
CA GLY A 135 10.28 3.84 -14.39
C GLY A 135 9.73 3.26 -13.09
N PHE A 136 9.43 1.96 -13.06
CA PHE A 136 8.80 1.28 -11.93
C PHE A 136 9.82 0.56 -11.03
N LEU A 137 11.06 0.37 -11.51
CA LEU A 137 12.14 -0.29 -10.79
C LEU A 137 13.01 0.74 -10.08
N ARG A 138 13.09 0.71 -8.75
CA ARG A 138 13.85 1.67 -7.94
C ARG A 138 15.11 1.04 -7.35
N ILE A 139 16.14 1.86 -7.18
CA ILE A 139 17.42 1.47 -6.56
C ILE A 139 17.75 2.52 -5.48
N PRO A 140 17.44 2.27 -4.19
CA PRO A 140 17.61 3.26 -3.12
C PRO A 140 19.03 3.81 -2.92
N GLN A 141 20.04 3.00 -3.21
CA GLN A 141 21.46 3.34 -3.05
C GLN A 141 22.17 3.39 -4.41
N ALA A 142 21.47 3.90 -5.44
CA ALA A 142 22.03 3.99 -6.78
C ALA A 142 23.15 5.04 -6.89
N VAL A 143 24.01 4.85 -7.89
CA VAL A 143 25.01 5.84 -8.28
C VAL A 143 24.33 7.11 -8.83
N ASN A 144 23.23 6.94 -9.56
CA ASN A 144 22.39 8.06 -10.00
C ASN A 144 21.17 8.18 -9.07
N LEU A 145 21.04 9.33 -8.39
CA LEU A 145 19.94 9.58 -7.46
C LEU A 145 18.55 9.48 -8.11
N LEU A 146 18.44 9.73 -9.42
CA LEU A 146 17.18 9.60 -10.15
C LEU A 146 16.72 8.15 -10.30
N ASP A 147 17.60 7.15 -10.14
CA ASP A 147 17.23 5.73 -10.16
C ASP A 147 16.41 5.33 -8.91
N ASN A 148 16.34 6.18 -7.88
CA ASN A 148 15.43 6.01 -6.73
C ASN A 148 14.11 6.80 -6.86
N THR A 149 13.85 7.44 -8.01
CA THR A 149 12.61 8.19 -8.27
C THR A 149 11.73 7.47 -9.29
N ALA A 150 10.48 7.88 -9.48
CA ALA A 150 9.67 7.45 -10.62
C ALA A 150 10.02 8.19 -11.93
N VAL A 151 11.01 9.09 -11.93
CA VAL A 151 11.48 9.75 -13.15
C VAL A 151 12.04 8.69 -14.09
N HIS A 152 11.47 8.61 -15.28
CA HIS A 152 11.90 7.66 -16.30
C HIS A 152 13.27 8.05 -16.88
N PRO A 153 14.17 7.08 -17.18
CA PRO A 153 15.50 7.38 -17.74
C PRO A 153 15.51 8.23 -19.02
N GLU A 154 14.43 8.20 -19.82
CA GLU A 154 14.31 9.07 -21.00
C GLU A 154 14.28 10.57 -20.66
N SER A 155 13.87 10.91 -19.44
CA SER A 155 13.73 12.29 -18.96
C SER A 155 14.94 12.75 -18.13
N TYR A 156 15.99 11.93 -17.98
CA TYR A 156 17.17 12.30 -17.18
C TYR A 156 17.89 13.52 -17.74
N CYS A 157 17.98 13.62 -19.07
CA CYS A 157 18.59 14.77 -19.73
C CYS A 157 17.89 16.09 -19.38
N ILE A 158 16.56 16.06 -19.17
CA ILE A 158 15.77 17.24 -18.81
C ILE A 158 16.09 17.67 -17.38
N VAL A 159 16.15 16.72 -16.44
CA VAL A 159 16.50 17.02 -15.04
C VAL A 159 17.95 17.52 -14.93
N GLU A 160 18.87 16.93 -15.68
CA GLU A 160 20.26 17.40 -15.76
C GLU A 160 20.35 18.82 -16.35
N GLN A 161 19.53 19.15 -17.35
CA GLN A 161 19.48 20.50 -17.91
C GLN A 161 18.92 21.51 -16.91
N MET A 162 17.84 21.17 -16.19
CA MET A 162 17.28 22.01 -15.13
C MET A 162 18.31 22.32 -14.04
N ALA A 163 19.09 21.32 -13.64
CA ALA A 163 20.15 21.51 -12.65
C ALA A 163 21.26 22.44 -13.17
N LYS A 164 21.68 22.28 -14.43
CA LYS A 164 22.67 23.14 -15.10
C LYS A 164 22.21 24.60 -15.21
N ASP A 165 20.97 24.84 -15.60
CA ASP A 165 20.43 26.20 -15.76
C ASP A 165 20.35 26.97 -14.42
N LEU A 166 20.21 26.25 -13.31
CA LEU A 166 20.26 26.77 -11.94
C LEU A 166 21.69 26.85 -11.37
N GLY A 167 22.69 26.30 -12.06
CA GLY A 167 24.07 26.22 -11.56
C GLY A 167 24.24 25.31 -10.35
N CYS A 168 23.39 24.28 -10.20
CA CYS A 168 23.40 23.34 -9.08
C CYS A 168 23.57 21.89 -9.55
N THR A 169 23.84 20.99 -8.61
CA THR A 169 23.84 19.54 -8.87
C THR A 169 22.44 18.95 -8.75
N VAL A 170 22.20 17.77 -9.37
CA VAL A 170 20.91 17.06 -9.24
C VAL A 170 20.61 16.72 -7.77
N ALA A 171 21.65 16.42 -6.97
CA ALA A 171 21.52 16.16 -5.54
C ALA A 171 20.99 17.38 -4.76
N GLU A 172 21.53 18.56 -5.06
CA GLU A 172 21.06 19.82 -4.48
C GLU A 172 19.64 20.15 -4.92
N LEU A 173 19.29 19.87 -6.17
CA LEU A 173 17.94 20.09 -6.70
C LEU A 173 16.89 19.21 -5.99
N ILE A 174 17.23 17.96 -5.66
CA ILE A 174 16.37 17.05 -4.89
C ILE A 174 16.24 17.50 -3.43
N THR A 175 17.28 18.08 -2.86
CA THR A 175 17.27 18.47 -1.43
C THR A 175 16.62 19.83 -1.21
N ASN A 176 16.82 20.78 -2.13
CA ASN A 176 16.43 22.17 -1.93
C ASN A 176 15.12 22.54 -2.64
N LYS A 177 14.08 22.74 -1.84
CA LYS A 177 12.75 23.14 -2.31
C LYS A 177 12.74 24.50 -3.01
N GLU A 178 13.56 25.46 -2.58
CA GLU A 178 13.59 26.80 -3.16
C GLU A 178 14.14 26.80 -4.58
N LEU A 179 15.14 25.94 -4.86
CA LEU A 179 15.69 25.79 -6.22
C LEU A 179 14.63 25.25 -7.17
N ARG A 180 13.84 24.26 -6.74
CA ARG A 180 12.73 23.71 -7.53
C ARG A 180 11.65 24.74 -7.87
N LEU A 181 11.34 25.64 -6.94
CA LEU A 181 10.35 26.70 -7.16
C LEU A 181 10.81 27.76 -8.17
N LYS A 182 12.13 27.93 -8.35
CA LYS A 182 12.71 28.85 -9.34
C LYS A 182 12.67 28.30 -10.78
N ILE A 183 12.39 27.01 -10.96
CA ILE A 183 12.32 26.37 -12.28
C ILE A 183 11.07 26.83 -13.01
N ASP A 184 11.28 27.50 -14.14
CA ASP A 184 10.22 27.76 -15.11
C ASP A 184 10.03 26.54 -16.01
N LYS A 185 8.98 25.77 -15.72
CA LYS A 185 8.63 24.53 -16.43
C LYS A 185 8.41 24.74 -17.93
N GLN A 186 7.94 25.93 -18.35
CA GLN A 186 7.62 26.16 -19.76
C GLN A 186 8.85 26.09 -20.68
N LYS A 187 10.04 26.36 -20.14
CA LYS A 187 11.31 26.32 -20.90
C LYS A 187 11.75 24.90 -21.29
N TYR A 188 11.22 23.88 -20.62
CA TYR A 188 11.63 22.49 -20.78
C TYR A 188 10.61 21.65 -21.55
N ILE A 189 9.60 22.30 -22.17
CA ILE A 189 8.63 21.61 -23.03
C ILE A 189 9.33 21.20 -24.32
N THR A 190 9.21 19.93 -24.67
CA THR A 190 9.71 19.38 -25.94
C THR A 190 8.54 18.74 -26.70
N PRO A 191 8.71 18.36 -27.99
CA PRO A 191 7.66 17.65 -28.72
C PRO A 191 7.22 16.33 -28.07
N THR A 192 8.08 15.72 -27.25
CA THR A 192 7.82 14.46 -26.57
C THR A 192 7.46 14.63 -25.09
N VAL A 193 7.86 15.74 -24.45
CA VAL A 193 7.66 15.99 -23.02
C VAL A 193 6.80 17.23 -22.82
N GLY A 194 5.57 16.99 -22.34
CA GLY A 194 4.60 18.04 -22.04
C GLY A 194 4.63 18.51 -20.58
N LEU A 195 3.78 19.49 -20.27
CA LEU A 195 3.59 20.02 -18.92
C LEU A 195 3.22 18.96 -17.86
N PRO A 196 2.37 17.95 -18.14
CA PRO A 196 2.06 16.90 -17.16
C PRO A 196 3.31 16.17 -16.69
N THR A 197 4.14 15.70 -17.62
CA THR A 197 5.39 15.00 -17.33
C THR A 197 6.34 15.87 -16.50
N LEU A 198 6.45 17.17 -16.82
CA LEU A 198 7.29 18.09 -16.05
C LEU A 198 6.75 18.32 -14.63
N ASN A 199 5.42 18.32 -14.45
CA ASN A 199 4.82 18.39 -13.12
C ASN A 199 5.11 17.14 -12.31
N ASP A 200 5.01 15.95 -12.93
CA ASP A 200 5.29 14.68 -12.28
C ASP A 200 6.77 14.58 -11.88
N ILE A 201 7.69 14.97 -12.76
CA ILE A 201 9.12 15.06 -12.45
C ILE A 201 9.34 15.97 -11.24
N MET A 202 8.71 17.15 -11.19
CA MET A 202 8.89 18.05 -10.04
C MET A 202 8.33 17.48 -8.73
N GLN A 203 7.23 16.73 -8.79
CA GLN A 203 6.68 16.03 -7.61
C GLN A 203 7.61 14.90 -7.13
N GLU A 204 8.17 14.14 -8.06
CA GLU A 204 9.15 13.09 -7.76
C GLU A 204 10.46 13.63 -7.21
N LEU A 205 10.93 14.78 -7.72
CA LEU A 205 12.10 15.45 -7.15
C LEU A 205 11.82 16.02 -5.75
N ASP A 206 10.57 16.39 -5.43
CA ASP A 206 10.16 16.83 -4.09
C ASP A 206 10.16 15.69 -3.08
N LYS A 207 9.70 14.51 -3.49
CA LYS A 207 9.63 13.30 -2.65
C LYS A 207 10.09 12.06 -3.43
N PRO A 208 11.41 11.84 -3.56
CA PRO A 208 11.97 10.70 -4.28
C PRO A 208 11.45 9.37 -3.76
N GLY A 209 10.92 8.54 -4.65
CA GLY A 209 10.51 7.18 -4.32
C GLY A 209 9.36 7.12 -3.32
N ARG A 210 8.51 8.15 -3.31
CA ARG A 210 7.33 8.24 -2.46
C ARG A 210 6.48 6.98 -2.60
N ASP A 211 6.22 6.34 -1.48
CA ASP A 211 5.24 5.27 -1.40
C ASP A 211 3.82 5.90 -1.46
N PRO A 212 2.97 5.50 -2.42
CA PRO A 212 1.60 6.01 -2.52
C PRO A 212 0.66 5.37 -1.50
N ARG A 213 1.09 4.33 -0.78
CA ARG A 213 0.27 3.65 0.24
C ARG A 213 0.10 4.55 1.46
N ASP A 214 -1.07 4.44 2.08
CA ASP A 214 -1.31 5.10 3.35
C ASP A 214 -0.37 4.54 4.42
N THR A 215 0.11 5.43 5.29
CA THR A 215 0.86 5.01 6.48
C THR A 215 -0.05 4.20 7.38
N ILE A 216 0.44 3.05 7.85
CA ILE A 216 -0.28 2.20 8.79
C ILE A 216 -0.61 3.03 10.03
N LYS A 217 -1.89 3.29 10.25
CA LYS A 217 -2.39 3.82 11.52
C LYS A 217 -2.61 2.62 12.42
N VAL A 218 -1.66 2.38 13.32
CA VAL A 218 -1.82 1.36 14.36
C VAL A 218 -2.95 1.85 15.25
N PHE A 219 -4.07 1.15 15.20
CA PHE A 219 -5.15 1.38 16.14
C PHE A 219 -4.78 0.67 17.43
N GLU A 220 -4.67 1.44 18.50
CA GLU A 220 -4.42 0.94 19.83
C GLU A 220 -5.62 1.32 20.70
N PHE A 221 -6.12 0.33 21.44
CA PHE A 221 -7.07 0.62 22.51
C PHE A 221 -6.37 1.42 23.60
N ASP A 222 -7.15 2.15 24.39
CA ASP A 222 -6.57 2.90 25.52
C ASP A 222 -5.93 1.90 26.50
N PRO A 223 -4.61 2.02 26.77
CA PRO A 223 -3.90 1.06 27.61
C PRO A 223 -4.36 1.07 29.07
N ASN A 224 -5.11 2.09 29.50
CA ASN A 224 -5.61 2.21 30.87
C ASN A 224 -7.00 1.58 31.06
N VAL A 225 -7.59 1.03 30.01
CA VAL A 225 -8.94 0.45 30.03
C VAL A 225 -8.84 -1.05 29.80
N HIS A 226 -9.17 -1.85 30.82
CA HIS A 226 -9.15 -3.31 30.74
C HIS A 226 -10.51 -3.92 31.05
N ASP A 227 -11.22 -3.34 32.01
CA ASP A 227 -12.54 -3.81 32.44
C ASP A 227 -13.57 -2.66 32.45
N ILE A 228 -14.85 -3.03 32.52
CA ILE A 228 -15.96 -2.06 32.59
C ILE A 228 -15.84 -1.09 33.77
N GLY A 229 -15.12 -1.45 34.84
CA GLY A 229 -14.88 -0.62 36.01
C GLY A 229 -13.92 0.55 35.78
N ASP A 230 -13.10 0.49 34.73
CA ASP A 230 -12.16 1.57 34.38
C ASP A 230 -12.85 2.70 33.60
N LEU A 231 -14.05 2.40 33.08
CA LEU A 231 -14.83 3.33 32.28
C LEU A 231 -15.46 4.42 33.13
N LYS A 232 -15.46 5.65 32.61
CA LYS A 232 -16.17 6.79 33.19
C LYS A 232 -17.00 7.48 32.12
N GLU A 233 -18.18 7.93 32.51
CA GLU A 233 -19.01 8.77 31.64
C GLU A 233 -18.23 10.01 31.19
N GLY A 234 -18.35 10.32 29.90
CA GLY A 234 -17.63 11.41 29.26
C GLY A 234 -16.25 11.06 28.71
N MET A 235 -15.68 9.89 29.01
CA MET A 235 -14.42 9.43 28.39
C MET A 235 -14.58 9.28 26.88
N ILE A 236 -13.53 9.64 26.15
CA ILE A 236 -13.43 9.43 24.71
C ILE A 236 -12.40 8.31 24.51
N LEU A 237 -12.82 7.23 23.87
CA LEU A 237 -12.00 6.05 23.65
C LEU A 237 -11.96 5.70 22.16
N PRO A 238 -10.82 5.21 21.65
CA PRO A 238 -10.77 4.56 20.36
C PRO A 238 -11.59 3.26 20.40
N GLY A 239 -12.38 3.00 19.36
CA GLY A 239 -13.14 1.78 19.20
C GLY A 239 -13.18 1.27 17.76
N ILE A 240 -13.55 0.00 17.59
CA ILE A 240 -13.72 -0.66 16.29
C ILE A 240 -15.17 -1.08 16.14
N VAL A 241 -15.79 -0.73 15.00
CA VAL A 241 -17.16 -1.16 14.70
C VAL A 241 -17.17 -2.68 14.45
N GLY A 242 -17.70 -3.43 15.41
CA GLY A 242 -17.77 -4.89 15.32
C GLY A 242 -19.00 -5.37 14.55
N ASN A 243 -20.15 -4.73 14.76
CA ASN A 243 -21.40 -5.12 14.10
C ASN A 243 -22.31 -3.91 13.86
N ILE A 244 -23.08 -3.93 12.77
CA ILE A 244 -24.01 -2.88 12.39
C ILE A 244 -25.43 -3.47 12.37
N THR A 245 -26.37 -2.75 12.97
CA THR A 245 -27.79 -3.12 13.04
C THR A 245 -28.65 -1.93 12.62
N ASN A 246 -29.93 -2.15 12.32
CA ASN A 246 -30.82 -1.08 11.87
C ASN A 246 -31.00 0.07 12.88
N PHE A 247 -30.74 -0.17 14.16
CA PHE A 247 -30.92 0.82 15.23
C PHE A 247 -29.60 1.41 15.75
N GLY A 248 -28.46 1.01 15.19
CA GLY A 248 -27.16 1.50 15.63
C GLY A 248 -26.01 0.56 15.31
N ALA A 249 -24.84 0.87 15.86
CA ALA A 249 -23.61 0.10 15.67
C ALA A 249 -23.02 -0.33 17.01
N PHE A 250 -22.54 -1.57 17.07
CA PHE A 250 -21.78 -2.09 18.20
C PHE A 250 -20.30 -1.82 17.98
N VAL A 251 -19.70 -1.14 18.95
CA VAL A 251 -18.30 -0.73 18.91
C VAL A 251 -17.56 -1.44 20.05
N ASP A 252 -16.51 -2.16 19.70
CA ASP A 252 -15.54 -2.71 20.63
C ASP A 252 -14.57 -1.60 21.05
N ILE A 253 -14.40 -1.38 22.36
CA ILE A 253 -13.52 -0.35 22.94
C ILE A 253 -12.33 -0.97 23.69
N GLY A 254 -12.07 -2.28 23.48
CA GLY A 254 -10.90 -2.97 24.05
C GLY A 254 -11.20 -3.73 25.33
N ILE A 255 -12.48 -3.92 25.66
CA ILE A 255 -12.94 -4.70 26.82
C ILE A 255 -13.87 -5.81 26.36
N LYS A 256 -14.24 -6.71 27.27
CA LYS A 256 -15.09 -7.87 26.94
C LYS A 256 -16.48 -7.50 26.43
N GLU A 257 -17.03 -6.38 26.88
CA GLU A 257 -18.37 -5.93 26.53
C GLU A 257 -18.36 -4.82 25.47
N ASN A 258 -19.07 -5.04 24.35
CA ASN A 258 -19.22 -4.03 23.31
C ASN A 258 -20.17 -2.91 23.75
N GLY A 259 -19.85 -1.68 23.38
CA GLY A 259 -20.75 -0.54 23.54
C GLY A 259 -21.66 -0.36 22.35
N LEU A 260 -22.85 0.21 22.58
CA LEU A 260 -23.83 0.50 21.52
C LEU A 260 -23.86 2.00 21.22
N VAL A 261 -23.60 2.36 19.97
CA VAL A 261 -23.88 3.67 19.42
C VAL A 261 -25.25 3.63 18.76
N HIS A 262 -26.23 4.32 19.33
CA HIS A 262 -27.58 4.39 18.76
C HIS A 262 -27.57 5.21 17.44
N LEU A 263 -28.54 4.97 16.55
CA LEU A 263 -28.66 5.66 15.25
C LEU A 263 -28.55 7.19 15.37
N SER A 264 -29.21 7.76 16.38
CA SER A 264 -29.21 9.21 16.67
C SER A 264 -27.89 9.75 17.22
N GLN A 265 -26.94 8.87 17.56
CA GLN A 265 -25.64 9.21 18.13
C GLN A 265 -24.50 8.87 17.16
N LEU A 266 -24.80 8.48 15.91
CA LEU A 266 -23.80 8.19 14.87
C LEU A 266 -23.27 9.45 14.17
N ALA A 267 -24.11 10.47 13.96
CA ALA A 267 -23.66 11.75 13.41
C ALA A 267 -24.58 12.92 13.80
N ASP A 268 -24.07 14.14 13.62
CA ASP A 268 -24.79 15.41 13.86
C ASP A 268 -25.91 15.72 12.84
N ARG A 269 -26.28 14.75 12.01
CA ARG A 269 -27.34 14.87 11.00
C ARG A 269 -28.29 13.69 11.06
N TYR A 270 -29.49 13.86 10.52
CA TYR A 270 -30.46 12.77 10.41
C TYR A 270 -29.94 11.69 9.45
N ILE A 271 -29.98 10.43 9.89
CA ILE A 271 -29.54 9.26 9.14
C ILE A 271 -30.63 8.19 9.23
N SER A 272 -30.95 7.58 8.10
CA SER A 272 -31.88 6.45 8.01
C SER A 272 -31.19 5.10 8.16
N ASP A 273 -29.94 4.98 7.69
CA ASP A 273 -29.18 3.73 7.70
C ASP A 273 -27.77 3.96 8.28
N PRO A 274 -27.39 3.27 9.37
CA PRO A 274 -26.03 3.34 9.93
C PRO A 274 -24.90 3.08 8.93
N THR A 275 -25.14 2.29 7.89
CA THR A 275 -24.12 1.95 6.88
C THR A 275 -23.67 3.16 6.05
N GLU A 276 -24.44 4.25 6.04
CA GLU A 276 -24.06 5.51 5.41
C GLU A 276 -22.92 6.22 6.14
N VAL A 277 -22.70 5.90 7.43
CA VAL A 277 -21.73 6.58 8.30
C VAL A 277 -20.63 5.65 8.77
N VAL A 278 -20.98 4.39 9.05
CA VAL A 278 -20.03 3.41 9.57
C VAL A 278 -19.97 2.14 8.73
N SER A 279 -18.78 1.56 8.64
CA SER A 279 -18.53 0.25 8.04
C SER A 279 -17.99 -0.73 9.08
N ILE A 280 -18.23 -2.04 8.89
CA ILE A 280 -17.68 -3.08 9.76
C ILE A 280 -16.14 -3.01 9.73
N HIS A 281 -15.50 -3.10 10.89
CA HIS A 281 -14.05 -2.90 11.11
C HIS A 281 -13.56 -1.46 10.96
N GLN A 282 -14.46 -0.48 10.86
CA GLN A 282 -14.05 0.92 10.88
C GLN A 282 -13.57 1.33 12.27
N HIS A 283 -12.43 2.02 12.33
CA HIS A 283 -11.93 2.65 13.54
C HIS A 283 -12.68 3.96 13.77
N VAL A 284 -13.20 4.14 14.97
CA VAL A 284 -14.00 5.29 15.38
C VAL A 284 -13.53 5.81 16.74
N GLN A 285 -13.72 7.09 16.98
CA GLN A 285 -13.61 7.68 18.31
C GLN A 285 -15.01 7.79 18.90
N VAL A 286 -15.20 7.20 20.08
CA VAL A 286 -16.50 7.13 20.75
C VAL A 286 -16.41 7.74 22.14
N LYS A 287 -17.45 8.48 22.52
CA LYS A 287 -17.64 9.02 23.86
C LYS A 287 -18.60 8.15 24.65
N ILE A 288 -18.26 7.86 25.89
CA ILE A 288 -19.14 7.16 26.82
C ILE A 288 -20.23 8.11 27.31
N LEU A 289 -21.48 7.77 27.04
CA LEU A 289 -22.65 8.51 27.52
C LEU A 289 -23.12 8.00 28.88
N SER A 290 -23.29 6.69 28.98
CA SER A 290 -23.79 6.04 30.19
C SER A 290 -23.22 4.64 30.34
N ILE A 291 -23.06 4.20 31.59
CA ILE A 291 -22.56 2.87 31.94
C ILE A 291 -23.53 2.22 32.91
N ASP A 292 -24.12 1.09 32.49
CA ASP A 292 -24.96 0.25 33.34
C ASP A 292 -24.14 -0.97 33.79
N MET A 293 -23.63 -0.90 35.02
CA MET A 293 -22.77 -1.95 35.60
C MET A 293 -23.56 -3.23 35.94
N GLU A 294 -24.85 -3.14 36.27
CA GLU A 294 -25.67 -4.30 36.59
C GLU A 294 -25.97 -5.13 35.34
N ARG A 295 -26.29 -4.46 34.23
CA ARG A 295 -26.62 -5.10 32.95
C ARG A 295 -25.43 -5.24 32.01
N LYS A 296 -24.27 -4.71 32.41
CA LYS A 296 -23.03 -4.66 31.61
C LYS A 296 -23.25 -4.02 30.24
N ARG A 297 -23.97 -2.90 30.21
CA ARG A 297 -24.28 -2.17 28.98
C ARG A 297 -23.57 -0.83 28.96
N ILE A 298 -22.99 -0.50 27.83
CA ILE A 298 -22.25 0.74 27.64
C ILE A 298 -22.90 1.49 26.48
N GLN A 299 -23.34 2.70 26.73
CA GLN A 299 -23.93 3.55 25.71
C GLN A 299 -22.89 4.53 25.21
N LEU A 300 -22.67 4.52 23.89
CA LEU A 300 -21.62 5.27 23.23
C LEU A 300 -22.23 6.32 22.29
N SER A 301 -21.45 7.36 22.00
CA SER A 301 -21.78 8.38 21.01
C SER A 301 -20.58 8.73 20.15
N MET A 302 -20.81 8.92 18.86
CA MET A 302 -19.85 9.49 17.90
C MET A 302 -20.09 10.98 17.65
N VAL A 303 -21.22 11.52 18.15
CA VAL A 303 -21.61 12.93 18.02
C VAL A 303 -20.76 13.81 18.93
N GLY A 304 -20.27 14.93 18.39
CA GLY A 304 -19.40 15.86 19.12
C GLY A 304 -18.02 15.30 19.45
N VAL A 305 -17.61 14.21 18.79
CA VAL A 305 -16.26 13.62 18.90
C VAL A 305 -15.56 13.77 17.56
N GLU A 306 -14.43 14.46 17.57
CA GLU A 306 -13.63 14.65 16.36
C GLU A 306 -13.03 13.31 15.91
N GLN A 307 -13.49 12.83 14.77
CA GLN A 307 -13.01 11.58 14.18
C GLN A 307 -11.64 11.85 13.55
N LYS A 308 -10.56 11.38 14.21
CA LYS A 308 -9.23 11.35 13.60
C LYS A 308 -9.21 10.26 12.53
N ILE A 309 -9.60 10.63 11.30
CA ILE A 309 -9.48 9.79 10.10
C ILE A 309 -8.01 9.47 9.89
#